data_AF-A0A2D6AH67-F1
#
_entry.id   AF-A0A2D6AH67-F1
#
_cell.length_a   1.000
_cell.length_b   1.000
_cell.length_c   1.000
_cell.angle_alpha   90.00
_cell.angle_beta   90.00
_cell.angle_gamma   90.00
#
_symmetry.space_group_name_H-M   'P 1'
#
loop_
_entity.id
_entity.type
_entity.pdbx_description
1 polymer ?
#
loop_
_entity_poly.entity_id
_entity_poly.type
_entity_poly.pdbx_seq_one_letter_code
_entity_poly.pdbx_strand_id
1 'polypeptide(L)'
;MNRWLSVLILSAMGLFVPVFPASAQDNEEIVGYTIVGEDPVGPHTVQLQVSPVSPIVGTSRFAVRVRDKVTGVDVDNAFVRVYATPSEKGKKQYSPALNSPFDPIFYLAQLDLEHAGVWAIDVEVDSELGSGRTVMSIHVQPRQRSGVGNDWGSGLFILVTLAFVLGISWVAYSSKKVLRQRSEQKMR
;
A
#
# COMPACT_ATOMS: atom_id res chain seq x y z
N MET A 1 39.06 -66.97 -45.38
CA MET A 1 38.87 -67.93 -44.28
C MET A 1 38.54 -67.14 -43.02
N ASN A 2 37.26 -67.19 -42.60
CA ASN A 2 36.67 -67.17 -41.24
C ASN A 2 37.40 -66.41 -40.10
N ARG A 3 36.80 -65.73 -39.11
CA ARG A 3 35.44 -65.26 -38.73
C ARG A 3 35.62 -64.76 -37.25
N TRP A 4 35.08 -63.57 -36.88
CA TRP A 4 34.69 -63.10 -35.52
C TRP A 4 35.84 -62.63 -34.58
N LEU A 5 35.76 -61.65 -33.66
CA LEU A 5 34.72 -60.94 -32.86
C LEU A 5 35.03 -59.41 -32.87
N SER A 6 34.09 -58.48 -33.01
CA SER A 6 33.16 -57.91 -32.00
C SER A 6 33.79 -57.15 -30.81
N VAL A 7 33.24 -55.94 -30.60
CA VAL A 7 33.11 -55.14 -29.36
C VAL A 7 34.24 -54.16 -29.00
N LEU A 8 33.96 -52.85 -29.10
CA LEU A 8 33.79 -51.94 -27.95
C LEU A 8 33.47 -50.52 -28.46
N ILE A 9 32.18 -50.17 -28.43
CA ILE A 9 31.66 -48.83 -28.68
C ILE A 9 31.37 -48.17 -27.32
N LEU A 10 31.89 -46.95 -27.19
CA LEU A 10 31.49 -45.84 -26.32
C LEU A 10 31.16 -46.13 -24.84
N SER A 11 32.00 -45.60 -23.96
CA SER A 11 31.53 -45.00 -22.71
C SER A 11 32.28 -43.69 -22.49
N ALA A 12 31.68 -42.59 -22.92
CA ALA A 12 32.02 -41.24 -22.48
C ALA A 12 30.79 -40.71 -21.75
N MET A 13 30.62 -41.14 -20.52
CA MET A 13 29.58 -40.68 -19.61
C MET A 13 29.98 -39.28 -19.14
N GLY A 14 29.63 -38.26 -19.93
CA GLY A 14 29.74 -36.87 -19.51
C GLY A 14 28.83 -36.65 -18.31
N LEU A 15 29.42 -36.29 -17.16
CA LEU A 15 28.70 -35.80 -16.00
C LEU A 15 28.00 -34.49 -16.40
N PHE A 16 26.74 -34.61 -16.82
CA PHE A 16 25.84 -33.47 -16.92
C PHE A 16 25.52 -33.07 -15.48
N VAL A 17 26.25 -32.10 -14.94
CA VAL A 17 25.83 -31.44 -13.69
C VAL A 17 24.63 -30.58 -14.07
N PRO A 18 23.40 -30.89 -13.61
CA PRO A 18 22.32 -29.95 -13.77
C PRO A 18 22.67 -28.72 -12.95
N VAL A 19 23.05 -27.64 -13.64
CA VAL A 19 23.04 -26.31 -13.06
C VAL A 19 21.56 -26.02 -12.80
N PHE A 20 21.11 -26.27 -11.57
CA PHE A 20 19.81 -25.77 -11.14
C PHE A 20 19.85 -24.26 -11.29
N PRO A 21 18.95 -23.64 -12.06
CA PRO A 21 18.82 -22.20 -12.01
C PRO A 21 18.53 -21.82 -10.55
N ALA A 22 19.31 -20.88 -10.01
CA ALA A 22 19.04 -20.28 -8.72
C ALA A 22 17.57 -19.83 -8.71
N SER A 23 16.83 -20.32 -7.73
CA SER A 23 15.41 -20.07 -7.55
C SER A 23 15.13 -18.58 -7.71
N ALA A 24 14.16 -18.22 -8.57
CA ALA A 24 13.53 -16.92 -8.51
C ALA A 24 13.03 -16.75 -7.08
N GLN A 25 13.70 -15.90 -6.31
CA GLN A 25 13.44 -15.73 -4.90
C GLN A 25 12.08 -15.05 -4.76
N ASP A 26 11.14 -15.74 -4.12
CA ASP A 26 9.74 -15.32 -4.00
C ASP A 26 9.63 -13.88 -3.49
N ASN A 27 9.21 -12.97 -4.37
CA ASN A 27 8.81 -11.61 -4.02
C ASN A 27 7.47 -11.68 -3.29
N GLU A 28 7.53 -11.97 -2.00
CA GLU A 28 6.35 -12.08 -1.15
C GLU A 28 5.81 -10.68 -0.84
N GLU A 29 4.71 -10.33 -1.50
CA GLU A 29 3.97 -9.08 -1.27
C GLU A 29 2.99 -9.25 -0.11
N ILE A 30 3.04 -8.35 0.87
CA ILE A 30 2.06 -8.34 1.96
C ILE A 30 0.71 -7.89 1.39
N VAL A 31 -0.39 -8.55 1.77
CA VAL A 31 -1.74 -8.16 1.32
C VAL A 31 -2.02 -6.68 1.62
N GLY A 32 -2.31 -5.90 0.57
CA GLY A 32 -2.58 -4.46 0.67
C GLY A 32 -1.35 -3.55 0.63
N TYR A 33 -0.16 -4.13 0.46
CA TYR A 33 1.08 -3.43 0.14
C TYR A 33 1.41 -3.57 -1.33
N THR A 34 2.34 -2.76 -1.82
CA THR A 34 3.00 -2.97 -3.10
C THR A 34 4.50 -2.78 -3.01
N ILE A 35 5.24 -3.60 -3.76
CA ILE A 35 6.71 -3.54 -3.79
C ILE A 35 7.14 -2.26 -4.53
N VAL A 36 7.85 -1.40 -3.82
CA VAL A 36 8.44 -0.18 -4.37
C VAL A 36 9.70 -0.52 -5.16
N GLY A 37 10.53 -1.40 -4.60
CA GLY A 37 11.80 -1.80 -5.17
C GLY A 37 12.60 -2.69 -4.24
N GLU A 38 13.72 -3.17 -4.77
CA GLU A 38 14.69 -3.99 -4.05
C GLU A 38 16.10 -3.60 -4.46
N ASP A 39 16.92 -3.24 -3.48
CA ASP A 39 18.30 -2.77 -3.71
C ASP A 39 19.30 -3.51 -2.83
N PRO A 40 20.46 -3.93 -3.38
CA PRO A 40 21.57 -4.42 -2.58
C PRO A 40 22.29 -3.22 -1.91
N VAL A 41 22.39 -3.25 -0.58
CA VAL A 41 23.03 -2.19 0.24
C VAL A 41 23.99 -2.77 1.25
N GLY A 42 25.28 -2.45 1.10
CA GLY A 42 26.32 -3.04 1.95
C GLY A 42 26.25 -4.58 1.91
N PRO A 43 26.17 -5.26 3.07
CA PRO A 43 26.02 -6.71 3.15
C PRO A 43 24.58 -7.21 3.00
N HIS A 44 23.60 -6.31 2.83
CA HIS A 44 22.18 -6.65 2.80
C HIS A 44 21.57 -6.50 1.41
N THR A 45 20.44 -7.15 1.21
CA THR A 45 19.47 -6.85 0.15
C THR A 45 18.19 -6.36 0.82
N VAL A 46 17.80 -5.12 0.51
CA VAL A 46 16.66 -4.44 1.12
C VAL A 46 15.53 -4.33 0.11
N GLN A 47 14.37 -4.88 0.46
CA GLN A 47 13.14 -4.70 -0.29
C GLN A 47 12.19 -3.80 0.50
N LEU A 48 11.64 -2.80 -0.18
CA LEU A 48 10.68 -1.85 0.38
C LEU A 48 9.30 -2.09 -0.22
N GLN A 49 8.29 -2.18 0.64
CA GLN A 49 6.88 -2.20 0.24
C GLN A 49 6.12 -1.09 0.93
N VAL A 50 5.04 -0.61 0.31
CA VAL A 50 4.21 0.48 0.83
C VAL A 50 2.72 0.16 0.80
N SER A 51 1.99 0.56 1.83
CA SER A 51 0.53 0.50 1.91
C SER A 51 -0.06 1.88 2.21
N PRO A 52 -1.16 2.28 1.54
CA PRO A 52 -1.88 1.54 0.50
C PRO A 52 -1.08 1.37 -0.81
N VAL A 53 -1.48 0.41 -1.64
CA VAL A 53 -0.87 0.10 -2.97
C VAL A 53 -0.65 1.37 -3.81
N SER A 54 -1.56 2.34 -3.73
CA SER A 54 -1.32 3.67 -4.24
C SER A 54 -1.27 4.65 -3.07
N PRO A 55 -0.07 5.06 -2.62
CA PRO A 55 0.07 5.99 -1.50
C PRO A 55 -0.73 7.26 -1.75
N ILE A 56 -1.50 7.68 -0.76
CA ILE A 56 -2.28 8.92 -0.77
C ILE A 56 -1.83 9.82 0.37
N VAL A 57 -2.07 11.12 0.24
CA VAL A 57 -1.80 12.06 1.34
C VAL A 57 -2.43 11.59 2.66
N GLY A 58 -1.59 11.52 3.68
CA GLY A 58 -1.88 10.98 5.00
C GLY A 58 -0.98 9.80 5.37
N THR A 59 -1.43 9.01 6.34
CA THR A 59 -0.68 7.89 6.88
C THR A 59 -0.42 6.80 5.84
N SER A 60 0.85 6.50 5.61
CA SER A 60 1.32 5.34 4.84
C SER A 60 2.15 4.41 5.73
N ARG A 61 2.03 3.12 5.46
CA ARG A 61 2.82 2.08 6.14
C ARG A 61 3.88 1.56 5.20
N PHE A 62 5.07 1.36 5.72
CA PHE A 62 6.21 0.83 5.00
C PHE A 62 6.59 -0.51 5.62
N ALA A 63 6.78 -1.52 4.78
CA ALA A 63 7.32 -2.80 5.18
C ALA A 63 8.69 -2.96 4.53
N VAL A 64 9.71 -3.20 5.36
CA VAL A 64 11.09 -3.38 4.92
C VAL A 64 11.48 -4.83 5.17
N ARG A 65 11.86 -5.55 4.13
CA ARG A 65 12.46 -6.88 4.24
C ARG A 65 13.96 -6.76 4.06
N VAL A 66 14.72 -7.28 5.02
CA VAL A 66 16.18 -7.22 5.01
C VAL A 66 16.70 -8.64 4.90
N ARG A 67 17.49 -8.93 3.86
CA ARG A 67 18.13 -10.23 3.65
C ARG A 67 19.65 -10.09 3.63
N ASP A 68 20.35 -11.13 4.07
CA ASP A 68 21.78 -11.28 3.80
C ASP A 68 21.98 -11.43 2.29
N LYS A 69 22.83 -10.58 1.71
CA LYS A 69 23.11 -10.57 0.27
C LYS A 69 23.81 -11.85 -0.20
N VAL A 70 24.54 -12.53 0.67
CA VAL A 70 25.31 -13.74 0.35
C VAL A 70 24.43 -14.99 0.46
N THR A 71 23.72 -15.13 1.58
CA THR A 71 22.94 -16.35 1.86
C THR A 71 21.48 -16.25 1.41
N GLY A 72 20.96 -15.04 1.22
CA GLY A 72 19.55 -14.78 0.89
C GLY A 72 18.59 -14.94 2.07
N VAL A 73 19.08 -15.22 3.28
CA VAL A 73 18.28 -15.45 4.49
C VAL A 73 17.83 -14.12 5.08
N ASP A 74 16.59 -14.07 5.59
CA ASP A 74 16.05 -12.89 6.26
C ASP A 74 16.80 -12.58 7.57
N VAL A 75 17.13 -11.30 7.76
CA VAL A 75 17.84 -10.80 8.95
C VAL A 75 16.81 -10.32 9.96
N ASP A 76 16.60 -11.09 11.02
CA ASP A 76 15.58 -10.84 12.06
C ASP A 76 16.03 -9.91 13.20
N ASN A 77 17.32 -9.61 13.31
CA ASN A 77 17.90 -8.73 14.33
C ASN A 77 18.65 -7.55 13.71
N ALA A 78 17.94 -6.70 12.96
CA ALA A 78 18.46 -5.48 12.37
C ALA A 78 17.79 -4.23 12.96
N PHE A 79 18.56 -3.16 13.12
CA PHE A 79 18.05 -1.83 13.41
C PHE A 79 17.71 -1.12 12.10
N VAL A 80 16.42 -1.04 11.78
CA VAL A 80 15.93 -0.43 10.55
C VAL A 80 15.35 0.96 10.83
N ARG A 81 15.85 1.96 10.11
CA ARG A 81 15.39 3.36 10.18
C ARG A 81 14.86 3.78 8.83
N VAL A 82 13.61 4.25 8.81
CA VAL A 82 12.95 4.72 7.59
C VAL A 82 12.76 6.22 7.68
N TYR A 83 13.18 6.92 6.63
CA TYR A 83 12.91 8.34 6.48
C TYR A 83 12.16 8.60 5.19
N ALA A 84 11.26 9.58 5.22
CA ALA A 84 10.56 10.05 4.03
C ALA A 84 10.87 11.54 3.83
N THR A 85 11.47 11.88 2.69
CA THR A 85 11.83 13.24 2.33
C THR A 85 11.01 13.67 1.10
N PRO A 86 10.18 14.72 1.19
CA PRO A 86 9.44 15.20 0.04
C PRO A 86 10.38 15.92 -0.94
N SER A 87 10.21 15.70 -2.24
CA SER A 87 11.12 16.27 -3.26
C SER A 87 10.94 17.78 -3.45
N GLU A 88 9.75 18.30 -3.19
CA GLU A 88 9.41 19.70 -3.47
C GLU A 88 9.25 20.51 -2.18
N LYS A 89 8.30 20.11 -1.34
CA LYS A 89 7.86 20.87 -0.16
C LYS A 89 7.51 19.92 0.97
N GLY A 90 7.92 20.28 2.18
CA GLY A 90 7.56 19.57 3.41
C GLY A 90 8.79 19.30 4.27
N LYS A 91 8.58 18.61 5.39
CA LYS A 91 9.65 18.22 6.30
C LYS A 91 10.01 16.76 6.09
N LYS A 92 11.29 16.45 6.25
CA LYS A 92 11.75 15.07 6.37
C LYS A 92 11.10 14.43 7.59
N GLN A 93 10.54 13.24 7.39
CA GLN A 93 9.95 12.44 8.46
C GLN A 93 10.83 11.23 8.77
N TYR A 94 10.63 10.69 9.97
CA TYR A 94 11.41 9.59 10.50
C TYR A 94 10.52 8.67 11.31
N SER A 95 10.70 7.37 11.13
CA SER A 95 10.06 6.33 11.93
C SER A 95 10.98 5.11 11.99
N PRO A 96 11.26 4.56 13.19
CA PRO A 96 11.92 3.27 13.28
C PRO A 96 11.00 2.17 12.73
N ALA A 97 11.55 1.23 11.97
CA ALA A 97 10.80 0.07 11.53
C ALA A 97 11.03 -1.09 12.50
N LEU A 98 9.94 -1.71 12.96
CA LEU A 98 9.96 -2.76 13.98
C LEU A 98 9.40 -4.05 13.40
N ASN A 99 10.02 -5.19 13.72
CA ASN A 99 9.49 -6.50 13.39
C ASN A 99 8.74 -7.11 14.59
N SER A 100 8.13 -8.27 14.37
CA SER A 100 7.46 -9.07 15.41
C SER A 100 8.27 -10.33 15.71
N PRO A 101 8.42 -10.75 16.97
CA PRO A 101 9.03 -12.06 17.28
C PRO A 101 8.28 -13.26 16.67
N PHE A 102 7.00 -13.09 16.33
CA PHE A 102 6.17 -14.12 15.71
C PHE A 102 6.22 -14.10 14.18
N ASP A 103 6.68 -12.99 13.59
CA ASP A 103 6.85 -12.80 12.15
C ASP A 103 8.00 -11.80 11.92
N PRO A 104 9.25 -12.29 11.95
CA PRO A 104 10.43 -11.43 11.92
C PRO A 104 10.83 -10.99 10.51
N ILE A 105 10.08 -11.40 9.47
CA ILE A 105 10.46 -11.20 8.06
C ILE A 105 10.44 -9.72 7.68
N PHE A 106 9.43 -8.99 8.17
CA PHE A 106 9.22 -7.58 7.82
C PHE A 106 9.36 -6.65 9.01
N TYR A 107 10.09 -5.56 8.80
CA TYR A 107 10.13 -4.42 9.69
C TYR A 107 9.11 -3.38 9.23
N LEU A 108 8.16 -3.04 10.09
CA LEU A 108 7.07 -2.12 9.77
C LEU A 108 7.33 -0.74 10.35
N ALA A 109 7.21 0.28 9.51
CA ALA A 109 7.23 1.69 9.89
C ALA A 109 5.94 2.39 9.45
N GLN A 110 5.56 3.43 10.18
CA GLN A 110 4.43 4.28 9.82
C GLN A 110 4.89 5.74 9.75
N LEU A 111 4.56 6.40 8.64
CA LEU A 111 4.91 7.79 8.35
C LEU A 111 3.67 8.52 7.80
N ASP A 112 3.60 9.84 7.95
CA ASP A 112 2.44 10.64 7.54
C ASP A 112 2.77 11.51 6.34
N LEU A 113 2.47 11.09 5.12
CA LEU A 113 2.87 11.80 3.92
C LEU A 113 1.99 13.04 3.71
N GLU A 114 2.44 14.18 4.23
CA GLU A 114 1.66 15.43 4.34
C GLU A 114 1.28 16.07 3.00
N HIS A 115 2.00 15.73 1.93
CA HIS A 115 1.89 16.38 0.63
C HIS A 115 1.91 15.35 -0.51
N ALA A 116 1.16 15.65 -1.57
CA ALA A 116 1.19 14.87 -2.80
C ALA A 116 2.51 15.14 -3.55
N GLY A 117 2.89 14.21 -4.44
CA GLY A 117 4.10 14.32 -5.26
C GLY A 117 5.11 13.22 -4.98
N VAL A 118 6.35 13.42 -5.42
CA VAL A 118 7.42 12.43 -5.30
C VAL A 118 8.09 12.54 -3.93
N TRP A 119 8.22 11.39 -3.26
CA TRP A 119 8.92 11.27 -1.98
C TRP A 119 10.09 10.30 -2.13
N ALA A 120 11.24 10.69 -1.59
CA ALA A 120 12.40 9.84 -1.42
C ALA A 120 12.30 9.12 -0.07
N ILE A 121 12.35 7.80 -0.10
CA ILE A 121 12.31 6.93 1.07
C ILE A 121 13.72 6.42 1.33
N ASP A 122 14.39 7.00 2.33
CA ASP A 122 15.68 6.51 2.81
C ASP A 122 15.45 5.32 3.75
N VAL A 123 16.09 4.19 3.48
CA VAL A 123 16.12 3.05 4.39
C VAL A 123 17.55 2.83 4.84
N GLU A 124 17.80 2.96 6.14
CA GLU A 124 19.08 2.65 6.77
C GLU A 124 18.93 1.37 7.60
N VAL A 125 19.89 0.47 7.43
CA VAL A 125 19.92 -0.83 8.10
C VAL A 125 21.25 -0.99 8.79
N ASP A 126 21.24 -1.32 10.08
CA ASP A 126 22.40 -1.79 10.81
C ASP A 126 22.12 -3.17 11.39
N SER A 127 23.00 -4.14 11.14
CA SER A 127 22.96 -5.45 11.80
C SER A 127 24.38 -5.94 12.10
N GLU A 128 24.50 -7.14 12.67
CA GLU A 128 25.80 -7.77 12.92
C GLU A 128 26.62 -8.00 11.64
N LEU A 129 25.96 -8.05 10.47
CA LEU A 129 26.61 -8.20 9.17
C LEU A 129 27.29 -6.90 8.70
N GLY A 130 26.86 -5.74 9.22
CA GLY A 130 27.32 -4.41 8.84
C GLY A 130 26.18 -3.41 8.67
N SER A 131 26.45 -2.32 7.95
CA SER A 131 25.50 -1.23 7.70
C SER A 131 25.23 -1.04 6.21
N GLY A 132 24.02 -0.59 5.87
CA GLY A 132 23.59 -0.30 4.51
C GLY A 132 22.58 0.84 4.45
N ARG A 133 22.56 1.58 3.33
CA ARG A 133 21.57 2.62 3.06
C ARG A 133 21.14 2.60 1.59
N THR A 134 19.83 2.62 1.36
CA THR A 134 19.22 2.84 0.03
C THR A 134 18.26 4.03 0.08
N VAL A 135 17.99 4.60 -1.09
CA VAL A 135 16.94 5.58 -1.32
C VAL A 135 16.08 5.11 -2.48
N MET A 136 14.79 4.89 -2.23
CA MET A 136 13.80 4.55 -3.24
C MET A 136 12.78 5.68 -3.39
N SER A 137 12.13 5.79 -4.56
CA SER A 137 11.16 6.86 -4.82
C SER A 137 9.74 6.31 -4.87
N ILE A 138 8.81 7.00 -4.22
CA ILE A 138 7.37 6.73 -4.34
C ILE A 138 6.63 7.98 -4.83
N HIS A 139 5.48 7.76 -5.48
CA HIS A 139 4.57 8.85 -5.85
C HIS A 139 3.33 8.83 -4.95
N VAL A 140 3.08 9.94 -4.27
CA VAL A 140 1.95 10.12 -3.35
C VAL A 140 0.85 10.89 -4.06
N GLN A 141 -0.32 10.28 -4.17
CA GLN A 141 -1.48 10.89 -4.78
C GLN A 141 -2.18 11.88 -3.83
N PRO A 142 -2.79 12.95 -4.36
CA PRO A 142 -3.61 13.83 -3.54
C PRO A 142 -4.79 13.06 -2.96
N ARG A 143 -5.16 13.38 -1.72
CA ARG A 143 -6.35 12.81 -1.09
C ARG A 143 -7.60 13.39 -1.74
N GLN A 144 -8.16 12.67 -2.71
CA GLN A 144 -9.44 13.00 -3.30
C GLN A 144 -10.53 12.78 -2.24
N ARG A 145 -11.17 13.85 -1.78
CA ARG A 145 -12.39 13.73 -0.99
C ARG A 145 -13.50 13.35 -1.97
N SER A 146 -14.01 12.13 -1.87
CA SER A 146 -15.09 11.58 -2.73
C SER A 146 -16.45 12.31 -2.60
N GLY A 147 -16.46 13.56 -2.15
CA GLY A 147 -17.65 14.41 -2.03
C GLY A 147 -17.89 15.34 -3.22
N VAL A 148 -16.93 15.50 -4.14
CA VAL A 148 -17.12 16.26 -5.39
C VAL A 148 -17.58 15.27 -6.46
N GLY A 149 -18.89 15.03 -6.57
CA GLY A 149 -19.45 14.13 -7.60
C GLY A 149 -20.64 13.28 -7.20
N ASN A 150 -21.12 13.34 -5.94
CA ASN A 150 -22.39 12.71 -5.59
C ASN A 150 -23.57 13.67 -5.87
N ASP A 151 -23.65 14.16 -7.09
CA ASP A 151 -24.73 15.04 -7.57
C ASP A 151 -26.08 14.35 -7.38
N TRP A 152 -26.10 13.02 -7.50
CA TRP A 152 -27.27 12.19 -7.25
C TRP A 152 -27.73 12.23 -5.79
N GLY A 153 -26.81 12.03 -4.84
CA GLY A 153 -27.13 12.11 -3.41
C GLY A 153 -27.58 13.52 -2.99
N SER A 154 -26.94 14.55 -3.53
CA SER A 154 -27.31 15.94 -3.29
C SER A 154 -28.70 16.27 -3.86
N GLY A 155 -28.99 15.80 -5.08
CA GLY A 155 -30.29 15.95 -5.72
C GLY A 155 -31.41 15.25 -4.94
N LEU A 156 -31.17 14.01 -4.49
CA LEU A 156 -32.13 13.27 -3.68
C LEU A 156 -32.43 13.98 -2.36
N PHE A 157 -31.39 14.51 -1.69
CA PHE A 157 -31.56 15.28 -0.45
C PHE A 157 -32.42 16.53 -0.65
N ILE A 158 -32.17 17.29 -1.73
CA ILE A 158 -32.96 18.47 -2.08
C ILE A 158 -34.42 18.09 -2.35
N LEU A 159 -34.67 17.02 -3.11
CA LEU A 159 -36.01 16.56 -3.44
C LEU A 159 -36.80 16.17 -2.19
N VAL A 160 -36.21 15.38 -1.30
CA VAL A 160 -36.85 14.96 -0.04
C VAL A 160 -37.15 16.19 0.83
N THR A 161 -36.22 17.13 0.92
CA THR A 161 -36.41 18.38 1.66
C THR A 161 -37.59 19.20 1.10
N LEU A 162 -37.67 19.33 -0.23
CA LEU A 162 -38.79 20.00 -0.90
C LEU A 162 -40.12 19.31 -0.64
N ALA A 163 -40.17 17.98 -0.69
CA ALA A 163 -41.38 17.22 -0.39
C ALA A 163 -41.89 17.50 1.03
N PHE A 164 -41.00 17.55 2.02
CA PHE A 164 -41.36 17.91 3.39
C PHE A 164 -41.87 19.36 3.50
N VAL A 165 -41.17 20.32 2.91
CA VAL A 165 -41.56 21.74 2.95
C VAL A 165 -42.94 21.95 2.30
N LEU A 166 -43.19 21.31 1.17
CA LEU A 166 -44.49 21.37 0.48
C LEU A 166 -45.59 20.69 1.29
N GLY A 167 -45.30 19.53 1.88
CA GLY A 167 -46.25 18.82 2.75
C GLY A 167 -46.67 19.66 3.96
N ILE A 168 -45.70 20.25 4.66
CA ILE A 168 -45.96 21.12 5.82
C ILE A 168 -46.77 22.36 5.40
N SER A 169 -46.39 22.98 4.28
CA SER A 169 -47.08 24.17 3.75
C SER A 169 -48.55 23.87 3.39
N TRP A 170 -48.81 22.71 2.77
CA TRP A 170 -50.16 22.28 2.41
C TRP A 170 -51.05 22.04 3.63
N VAL A 171 -50.52 21.36 4.66
CA VAL A 171 -51.25 21.10 5.90
C VAL A 171 -51.56 22.42 6.63
N ALA A 172 -50.61 23.35 6.68
CA ALA A 172 -50.82 24.66 7.30
C ALA A 172 -51.90 25.49 6.56
N TYR A 173 -51.89 25.48 5.23
CA TYR A 173 -52.87 26.18 4.41
C TYR A 173 -54.29 25.59 4.58
N SER A 174 -54.41 24.26 4.50
CA SER A 174 -55.69 23.58 4.65
C SER A 174 -56.28 23.77 6.05
N SER A 175 -55.45 23.73 7.10
CA SER A 175 -55.88 24.00 8.49
C SER A 175 -56.45 25.41 8.67
N LYS A 176 -55.79 26.44 8.10
CA LYS A 176 -56.30 27.83 8.15
C LYS A 176 -57.63 27.99 7.39
N LYS A 177 -57.80 27.30 6.27
CA LYS A 177 -59.04 27.35 5.48
C LYS A 177 -60.23 26.77 6.24
N VAL A 178 -60.05 25.63 6.92
CA VAL A 178 -61.10 24.98 7.72
C VAL A 178 -61.49 25.83 8.93
N LEU A 179 -60.52 26.48 9.58
CA LEU A 179 -60.80 27.38 10.71
C LEU A 179 -61.64 28.60 10.28
N ARG A 180 -61.35 29.19 9.11
CA ARG A 180 -62.14 30.32 8.58
C ARG A 180 -63.59 29.95 8.29
N GLN A 181 -63.82 28.78 7.70
CA GLN A 181 -65.19 28.30 7.43
C GLN A 181 -65.99 28.04 8.71
N ARG A 182 -65.33 27.54 9.77
CA ARG A 182 -65.96 27.35 11.09
C ARG A 182 -66.28 28.66 11.80
N SER A 183 -65.45 29.70 11.65
CA SER A 183 -65.76 31.02 12.21
C SER A 183 -66.93 31.70 11.49
N GLU A 184 -67.04 31.53 10.18
CA GLU A 184 -68.14 32.11 9.38
C GLU A 184 -69.49 31.43 9.66
N GLN A 185 -69.51 30.12 9.93
CA GLN A 185 -70.73 29.40 10.33
C GLN A 185 -71.21 29.72 11.74
N LYS A 186 -70.34 30.15 12.66
CA LYS A 186 -70.74 30.56 14.02
C LYS A 186 -71.30 32.00 14.09
N MET A 187 -71.11 32.79 13.05
CA MET A 187 -71.58 34.19 12.95
C MET A 187 -72.87 34.35 12.16
N ARG A 188 -73.43 33.24 11.66
CA ARG A 188 -74.79 33.15 11.09
C ARG A 188 -75.70 32.46 12.10
#